data_AF-A0A550GJK7-F1
#
_entry.id   AF-A0A550GJK7-F1
#
_cell.length_a   1.000
_cell.length_b   1.000
_cell.length_c   1.000
_cell.angle_alpha   90.00
_cell.angle_beta   90.00
_cell.angle_gamma   90.00
#
_symmetry.space_group_name_H-M   'P 1'
#
loop_
_entity.id
_entity.type
_entity.pdbx_description
1 polymer ?
#
loop_
_entity_poly.entity_id
_entity_poly.type
_entity_poly.pdbx_seq_one_letter_code
_entity_poly.pdbx_strand_id
1 'polypeptide(L)'
;MKKLHLTIIVVVAVTLTIVSATLVLLNQKPVDTKAVSYTYAIVNEYPHDPNAFTQGLIINEGVLYESTGLYGASTLRRVDLETGAVLQMHELSTSYFGEGITVFGDRIIQLTWLSQEGFVYDKQSFGLIEEFSYSTQGWGITTDGTKLIMSDGTANLYFLDPETFEVIGQLAVRNGTAPLKMLNELEYINGEVYANVWQTNKIAIVNIDTGQVTGWIDLTDIYNPETGSPENVLNGIAYDAESDKIFVTGKRWSQLFQIKLIATG
;
A
#
# COMPACT_ATOMS: atom_id res chain seq x y z
N MET A 1 -46.55 28.40 37.56
CA MET A 1 -46.63 26.94 37.31
C MET A 1 -46.40 26.53 35.84
N LYS A 2 -46.85 27.30 34.82
CA LYS A 2 -46.68 26.92 33.40
C LYS A 2 -45.23 26.95 32.85
N LYS A 3 -44.38 27.88 33.29
CA LYS A 3 -42.97 27.99 32.81
C LYS A 3 -42.09 26.82 33.27
N LEU A 4 -42.29 26.31 34.49
CA LEU A 4 -41.52 25.20 35.03
C LEU A 4 -41.80 23.87 34.29
N HIS A 5 -43.05 23.65 33.87
CA HIS A 5 -43.42 22.49 33.05
C HIS A 5 -42.77 22.51 31.67
N LEU A 6 -42.67 23.69 31.02
CA LEU A 6 -42.07 23.82 29.70
C LEU A 6 -40.55 23.57 29.73
N THR A 7 -39.84 24.07 30.75
CA THR A 7 -38.40 23.85 30.91
C THR A 7 -38.07 22.37 31.15
N ILE A 8 -38.88 21.66 31.95
CA ILE A 8 -38.68 20.22 32.19
C ILE A 8 -38.89 19.42 30.90
N ILE A 9 -39.91 19.75 30.09
CA ILE A 9 -40.17 19.07 28.81
C ILE A 9 -39.01 19.25 27.82
N VAL A 10 -38.45 20.47 27.72
CA VAL A 10 -37.31 20.74 26.82
C VAL A 10 -36.04 20.01 27.26
N VAL A 11 -35.74 19.96 28.57
CA VAL A 11 -34.56 19.25 29.09
C VAL A 11 -34.68 17.73 28.92
N VAL A 12 -35.87 17.17 29.09
CA VAL A 12 -36.14 15.74 28.84
C VAL A 12 -36.03 15.40 27.35
N ALA A 13 -36.53 16.26 26.46
CA ALA A 13 -36.41 16.05 25.01
C ALA A 13 -34.95 16.10 24.53
N VAL A 14 -34.16 17.06 25.02
CA VAL A 14 -32.74 17.20 24.65
C VAL A 14 -31.91 16.01 25.18
N THR A 15 -32.17 15.56 26.41
CA THR A 15 -31.48 14.37 26.97
C THR A 15 -31.87 13.09 26.23
N LEU A 16 -33.14 12.89 25.84
CA LEU A 16 -33.54 11.75 25.00
C LEU A 16 -32.90 11.78 23.60
N THR A 17 -32.75 12.94 22.97
CA THR A 17 -32.07 13.05 21.67
C THR A 17 -30.57 12.78 21.76
N ILE A 18 -29.91 13.19 22.84
CA ILE A 18 -28.47 12.93 23.03
C ILE A 18 -28.24 11.45 23.34
N VAL A 19 -29.09 10.83 24.15
CA VAL A 19 -29.02 9.39 24.47
C VAL A 19 -29.32 8.53 23.24
N SER A 20 -30.26 8.92 22.39
CA SER A 20 -30.53 8.19 21.14
C SER A 20 -29.42 8.38 20.10
N ALA A 21 -28.83 9.56 19.96
CA ALA A 21 -27.68 9.77 19.08
C ALA A 21 -26.44 8.99 19.55
N THR A 22 -26.17 8.92 20.85
CA THR A 22 -25.09 8.09 21.39
C THR A 22 -25.39 6.59 21.24
N LEU A 23 -26.64 6.14 21.41
CA LEU A 23 -26.98 4.74 21.15
C LEU A 23 -26.80 4.36 19.66
N VAL A 24 -27.11 5.25 18.72
CA VAL A 24 -26.92 4.98 17.28
C VAL A 24 -25.43 4.89 16.91
N LEU A 25 -24.57 5.70 17.53
CA LEU A 25 -23.12 5.64 17.35
C LEU A 25 -22.47 4.40 18.01
N LEU A 26 -23.03 3.89 19.12
CA LEU A 26 -22.53 2.67 19.78
C LEU A 26 -23.05 1.36 19.15
N ASN A 27 -24.06 1.41 18.28
CA ASN A 27 -24.69 0.22 17.70
C ASN A 27 -24.44 0.01 16.20
N GLN A 28 -23.54 0.78 15.59
CA GLN A 28 -22.96 0.38 14.31
C GLN A 28 -21.99 -0.77 14.55
N LYS A 29 -22.53 -1.98 14.71
CA LYS A 29 -21.74 -3.18 14.48
C LYS A 29 -21.11 -3.00 13.09
N PRO A 30 -19.78 -3.10 12.95
CA PRO A 30 -19.18 -3.10 11.63
C PRO A 30 -19.92 -4.15 10.82
N VAL A 31 -20.50 -3.72 9.70
CA VAL A 31 -21.20 -4.63 8.82
C VAL A 31 -20.15 -5.63 8.38
N ASP A 32 -20.30 -6.87 8.83
CA ASP A 32 -19.48 -8.01 8.42
C ASP A 32 -19.83 -8.32 6.97
N THR A 33 -19.44 -7.41 6.07
CA THR A 33 -19.51 -7.60 4.63
C THR A 33 -18.43 -8.61 4.31
N LYS A 34 -18.88 -9.81 3.94
CA LYS A 34 -17.99 -10.89 3.51
C LYS A 34 -17.08 -10.34 2.41
N ALA A 35 -15.76 -10.47 2.60
CA ALA A 35 -14.78 -10.02 1.63
C ALA A 35 -15.04 -10.67 0.25
N VAL A 36 -15.01 -9.85 -0.80
CA VAL A 36 -15.16 -10.32 -2.19
C VAL A 36 -13.87 -11.01 -2.62
N SER A 37 -13.97 -12.17 -3.24
CA SER A 37 -12.80 -12.86 -3.77
C SER A 37 -12.65 -12.54 -5.25
N TYR A 38 -11.44 -12.25 -5.69
CA TYR A 38 -11.08 -11.99 -7.07
C TYR A 38 -10.02 -12.99 -7.52
N THR A 39 -10.16 -13.47 -8.74
CA THR A 39 -9.05 -13.99 -9.53
C THR A 39 -8.63 -12.93 -10.56
N TYR A 40 -7.78 -13.29 -11.51
CA TYR A 40 -7.23 -12.39 -12.51
C TYR A 40 -7.35 -12.95 -13.92
N ALA A 41 -7.37 -12.05 -14.90
CA ALA A 41 -6.97 -12.33 -16.27
C ALA A 41 -5.75 -11.50 -16.62
N ILE A 42 -4.74 -12.12 -17.21
CA ILE A 42 -3.58 -11.43 -17.78
C ILE A 42 -4.06 -10.70 -19.04
N VAL A 43 -3.85 -9.39 -19.08
CA VAL A 43 -4.16 -8.54 -20.24
C VAL A 43 -2.91 -8.41 -21.12
N ASN A 44 -1.75 -8.17 -20.49
CA ASN A 44 -0.45 -8.06 -21.14
C ASN A 44 0.66 -8.58 -20.21
N GLU A 45 1.78 -8.95 -20.81
CA GLU A 45 3.01 -9.34 -20.14
C GLU A 45 4.14 -8.44 -20.63
N TYR A 46 4.96 -7.98 -19.70
CA TYR A 46 6.08 -7.08 -19.94
C TYR A 46 7.39 -7.71 -19.43
N PRO A 47 8.52 -7.51 -20.10
CA PRO A 47 9.81 -7.91 -19.57
C PRO A 47 10.10 -7.24 -18.23
N HIS A 48 10.62 -8.00 -17.27
CA HIS A 48 11.08 -7.48 -15.99
C HIS A 48 12.48 -8.02 -15.69
N ASP A 49 13.33 -7.23 -15.03
CA ASP A 49 14.71 -7.61 -14.72
C ASP A 49 14.71 -8.78 -13.70
N PRO A 50 15.16 -9.98 -14.08
CA PRO A 50 15.16 -11.14 -13.17
C PRO A 50 16.19 -11.01 -12.03
N ASN A 51 17.01 -9.94 -12.02
CA ASN A 51 17.90 -9.63 -10.90
C ASN A 51 17.27 -8.64 -9.91
N ALA A 52 16.17 -7.97 -10.26
CA ALA A 52 15.51 -6.99 -9.42
C ALA A 52 14.79 -7.66 -8.24
N PHE A 53 15.26 -7.39 -7.02
CA PHE A 53 14.57 -7.82 -5.81
C PHE A 53 13.51 -6.78 -5.43
N THR A 54 12.41 -6.72 -6.18
CA THR A 54 11.37 -5.68 -6.10
C THR A 54 10.82 -5.50 -4.69
N GLN A 55 10.84 -4.26 -4.20
CA GLN A 55 10.31 -3.89 -2.88
C GLN A 55 9.33 -2.71 -2.91
N GLY A 56 9.31 -1.94 -3.98
CA GLY A 56 8.28 -0.94 -4.25
C GLY A 56 8.12 -0.74 -5.75
N LEU A 57 6.89 -0.57 -6.22
CA LEU A 57 6.57 -0.46 -7.64
C LEU A 57 5.51 0.63 -7.82
N ILE A 58 5.74 1.62 -8.68
CA ILE A 58 4.79 2.70 -8.91
C ILE A 58 4.72 3.03 -10.39
N ILE A 59 3.52 3.25 -10.90
CA ILE A 59 3.34 3.95 -12.18
C ILE A 59 2.80 5.34 -11.90
N ASN A 60 3.52 6.35 -12.36
CA ASN A 60 3.09 7.74 -12.27
C ASN A 60 3.24 8.38 -13.65
N GLU A 61 2.14 8.90 -14.19
CA GLU A 61 2.11 9.56 -15.51
C GLU A 61 2.67 8.66 -16.64
N GLY A 62 2.33 7.37 -16.59
CA GLY A 62 2.78 6.35 -17.56
C GLY A 62 4.24 5.91 -17.39
N VAL A 63 4.96 6.41 -16.39
CA VAL A 63 6.36 6.05 -16.11
C VAL A 63 6.42 5.05 -14.97
N LEU A 64 7.15 3.94 -15.18
CA LEU A 64 7.40 2.94 -14.14
C LEU A 64 8.60 3.34 -13.28
N TYR A 65 8.39 3.36 -11.97
CA TYR A 65 9.43 3.50 -10.96
C TYR A 65 9.50 2.23 -10.12
N GLU A 66 10.71 1.82 -9.77
CA GLU A 66 10.92 0.60 -8.99
C GLU A 66 11.99 0.84 -7.92
N SER A 67 11.73 0.33 -6.73
CA SER A 67 12.75 0.15 -5.69
C SER A 67 13.13 -1.32 -5.59
N THR A 68 14.44 -1.58 -5.54
CA THR A 68 14.98 -2.92 -5.31
C THR A 68 15.68 -2.99 -3.96
N GLY A 69 15.56 -4.14 -3.30
CA GLY A 69 16.25 -4.46 -2.07
C GLY A 69 17.61 -5.16 -2.26
N LEU A 70 18.12 -5.73 -1.16
CA LEU A 70 19.43 -6.37 -0.95
C LEU A 70 20.54 -5.38 -0.57
N TYR A 71 21.23 -5.67 0.54
CA TYR A 71 22.40 -4.90 0.97
C TYR A 71 23.48 -4.89 -0.10
N GLY A 72 23.98 -3.70 -0.44
CA GLY A 72 24.97 -3.52 -1.50
C GLY A 72 24.43 -3.60 -2.93
N ALA A 73 23.11 -3.79 -3.12
CA ALA A 73 22.48 -3.87 -4.44
C ALA A 73 21.10 -3.16 -4.50
N SER A 74 20.75 -2.42 -3.45
CA SER A 74 19.47 -1.69 -3.41
C SER A 74 19.54 -0.47 -4.31
N THR A 75 18.46 -0.24 -5.08
CA THR A 75 18.42 0.83 -6.07
C THR A 75 17.03 1.47 -6.15
N LEU A 76 16.99 2.73 -6.57
CA LEU A 76 15.81 3.39 -7.12
C LEU A 76 15.96 3.46 -8.65
N ARG A 77 14.94 3.07 -9.40
CA ARG A 77 14.97 2.95 -10.86
C ARG A 77 13.81 3.69 -11.51
N ARG A 78 14.07 4.28 -12.67
CA ARG A 78 13.06 4.59 -13.69
C ARG A 78 13.20 3.55 -14.79
N VAL A 79 12.10 2.91 -15.15
CA VAL A 79 12.09 1.77 -16.06
C VAL A 79 11.14 2.06 -17.22
N ASP A 80 11.53 1.68 -18.42
CA ASP A 80 10.64 1.64 -19.58
C ASP A 80 9.72 0.42 -19.46
N LEU A 81 8.41 0.65 -19.37
CA LEU A 81 7.43 -0.41 -19.12
C LEU A 81 7.42 -1.48 -20.24
N GLU A 82 7.53 -1.05 -21.49
CA GLU A 82 7.38 -1.94 -22.66
C GLU A 82 8.59 -2.87 -22.84
N THR A 83 9.79 -2.37 -22.54
CA THR A 83 11.05 -3.11 -22.77
C THR A 83 11.67 -3.67 -21.50
N GLY A 84 11.27 -3.19 -20.33
CA GLY A 84 11.92 -3.48 -19.04
C GLY A 84 13.29 -2.81 -18.88
N ALA A 85 13.68 -1.92 -19.80
CA ALA A 85 14.98 -1.27 -19.78
C ALA A 85 15.06 -0.22 -18.65
N VAL A 86 16.11 -0.26 -17.84
CA VAL A 86 16.37 0.77 -16.84
C VAL A 86 16.85 2.04 -17.55
N LEU A 87 16.04 3.10 -17.47
CA LEU A 87 16.31 4.40 -18.10
C LEU A 87 17.16 5.31 -17.20
N GLN A 88 17.01 5.16 -15.88
CA GLN A 88 17.74 5.92 -14.87
C GLN A 88 17.81 5.10 -13.59
N MET A 89 18.93 5.19 -12.88
CA MET A 89 19.16 4.44 -11.65
C MET A 89 19.89 5.30 -10.63
N HIS A 90 19.51 5.16 -9.37
CA HIS A 90 20.24 5.64 -8.20
C HIS A 90 20.56 4.43 -7.31
N GLU A 91 21.83 4.21 -7.04
CA GLU A 91 22.29 3.16 -6.12
C GLU A 91 22.28 3.68 -4.69
N LEU A 92 21.64 2.95 -3.77
CA LEU A 92 21.69 3.27 -2.36
C LEU A 92 23.06 2.90 -1.79
N SER A 93 23.47 3.56 -0.71
CA SER A 93 24.65 3.15 0.05
C SER A 93 24.53 1.66 0.46
N THR A 94 25.66 0.96 0.46
CA THR A 94 25.71 -0.50 0.68
C THR A 94 25.20 -0.93 2.07
N SER A 95 25.16 0.00 3.02
CA SER A 95 24.61 -0.19 4.37
C SER A 95 23.08 -0.27 4.40
N TYR A 96 22.39 0.13 3.33
CA TYR A 96 20.93 0.15 3.28
C TYR A 96 20.38 -1.01 2.48
N PHE A 97 19.21 -1.46 2.94
CA PHE A 97 18.32 -2.34 2.21
C PHE A 97 17.10 -1.50 1.84
N GLY A 98 16.94 -1.19 0.55
CA GLY A 98 15.83 -0.40 0.02
C GLY A 98 14.51 -1.18 0.06
N GLU A 99 13.44 -0.49 0.41
CA GLU A 99 12.09 -1.04 0.54
C GLU A 99 11.09 -0.23 -0.32
N GLY A 100 9.84 -0.07 0.09
CA GLY A 100 8.79 0.58 -0.68
C GLY A 100 9.13 2.00 -1.15
N ILE A 101 8.58 2.38 -2.29
CA ILE A 101 8.61 3.75 -2.81
C ILE A 101 7.22 4.26 -3.13
N THR A 102 7.02 5.57 -3.02
CA THR A 102 5.84 6.25 -3.57
C THR A 102 6.21 7.59 -4.19
N VAL A 103 5.34 8.11 -5.05
CA VAL A 103 5.48 9.45 -5.65
C VAL A 103 4.54 10.40 -4.93
N PHE A 104 5.06 11.54 -4.46
CA PHE A 104 4.27 12.62 -3.87
C PHE A 104 4.67 13.96 -4.50
N GLY A 105 3.84 14.45 -5.43
CA GLY A 105 4.17 15.60 -6.28
C GLY A 105 5.40 15.33 -7.15
N ASP A 106 6.42 16.18 -7.03
CA ASP A 106 7.69 16.06 -7.75
C ASP A 106 8.76 15.27 -6.97
N ARG A 107 8.36 14.57 -5.90
CA ARG A 107 9.27 13.82 -5.03
C ARG A 107 9.00 12.31 -5.13
N ILE A 108 10.07 11.52 -5.01
CA ILE A 108 9.99 10.08 -4.72
C ILE A 108 10.43 9.88 -3.28
N ILE A 109 9.61 9.17 -2.51
CA ILE A 109 9.89 8.81 -1.13
C ILE A 109 10.22 7.34 -1.09
N GLN A 110 11.34 6.96 -0.48
CA GLN A 110 11.82 5.58 -0.38
C GLN A 110 12.06 5.21 1.08
N LEU A 111 11.59 4.03 1.47
CA LEU A 111 11.86 3.45 2.78
C LEU A 111 13.09 2.55 2.76
N THR A 112 13.60 2.26 3.95
CA THR A 112 14.57 1.20 4.19
C THR A 112 14.06 0.16 5.20
N TRP A 113 14.61 -1.04 5.17
CA TRP A 113 14.06 -2.14 5.95
C TRP A 113 14.20 -1.97 7.48
N LEU A 114 15.42 -2.10 8.01
CA LEU A 114 15.69 -2.13 9.45
C LEU A 114 16.34 -0.86 9.99
N SER A 115 16.82 0.02 9.10
CA SER A 115 17.61 1.21 9.46
C SER A 115 16.78 2.34 10.05
N GLN A 116 15.44 2.28 9.98
CA GLN A 116 14.57 3.34 10.51
C GLN A 116 14.79 4.71 9.84
N GLU A 117 15.26 4.67 8.58
CA GLU A 117 15.62 5.84 7.78
C GLU A 117 14.93 5.78 6.41
N GLY A 118 14.47 6.92 5.92
CA GLY A 118 13.87 7.07 4.60
C GLY A 118 14.49 8.23 3.84
N PHE A 119 14.33 8.19 2.53
CA PHE A 119 14.95 9.14 1.62
C PHE A 119 13.89 9.81 0.76
N VAL A 120 14.09 11.10 0.50
CA VAL A 120 13.29 11.90 -0.41
C VAL A 120 14.17 12.31 -1.58
N TYR A 121 13.77 11.95 -2.78
CA TYR A 121 14.49 12.26 -4.01
C TYR A 121 13.68 13.19 -4.91
N ASP A 122 14.37 14.02 -5.67
CA ASP A 122 13.78 14.69 -6.82
C ASP A 122 13.38 13.66 -7.88
N LYS A 123 12.09 13.64 -8.28
CA LYS A 123 11.52 12.63 -9.19
C LYS A 123 12.22 12.60 -10.55
N GLN A 124 12.74 13.75 -11.02
CA GLN A 124 13.36 13.88 -12.34
C GLN A 124 14.82 13.40 -12.33
N SER A 125 15.62 13.87 -11.39
CA SER A 125 17.07 13.67 -11.34
C SER A 125 17.52 12.53 -10.42
N PHE A 126 16.65 12.06 -9.52
CA PHE A 126 17.00 11.19 -8.39
C PHE A 126 18.04 11.81 -7.44
N GLY A 127 18.19 13.13 -7.46
CA GLY A 127 18.99 13.85 -6.48
C GLY A 127 18.33 13.76 -5.10
N LEU A 128 19.10 13.33 -4.09
CA LEU A 128 18.63 13.31 -2.70
C LEU A 128 18.31 14.74 -2.24
N ILE A 129 17.09 14.94 -1.74
CA ILE A 129 16.58 16.19 -1.20
C ILE A 129 16.70 16.18 0.32
N GLU A 130 16.23 15.11 0.95
CA GLU A 130 16.09 15.03 2.41
C GLU A 130 16.16 13.57 2.87
N GLU A 131 16.65 13.38 4.10
CA GLU A 131 16.59 12.13 4.84
C GLU A 131 15.62 12.31 6.01
N PHE A 132 14.82 11.30 6.30
CA PHE A 132 13.90 11.32 7.44
C PHE A 132 14.01 10.02 8.24
N SER A 133 13.46 10.01 9.46
CA SER A 133 13.47 8.83 10.32
C SER A 133 12.07 8.43 10.74
N TYR A 134 11.88 7.15 11.03
CA TYR A 134 10.63 6.58 11.55
C TYR A 134 10.95 5.51 12.60
N SER A 135 9.95 5.11 13.39
CA SER A 135 10.18 4.28 14.61
C SER A 135 9.87 2.79 14.45
N THR A 136 9.53 2.34 13.24
CA THR A 136 9.19 0.94 12.91
C THR A 136 10.17 0.37 11.87
N GLN A 137 9.94 -0.85 11.39
CA GLN A 137 10.50 -1.24 10.09
C GLN A 137 9.80 -0.45 8.98
N GLY A 138 10.41 -0.38 7.79
CA GLY A 138 9.78 0.12 6.57
C GLY A 138 9.62 -1.01 5.58
N TRP A 139 8.40 -1.27 5.10
CA TRP A 139 8.10 -2.29 4.08
C TRP A 139 7.49 -1.60 2.86
N GLY A 140 6.17 -1.59 2.68
CA GLY A 140 5.52 -0.85 1.59
C GLY A 140 5.18 0.59 1.95
N ILE A 141 5.07 1.45 0.94
CA ILE A 141 4.56 2.82 1.08
C ILE A 141 3.76 3.20 -0.17
N THR A 142 2.61 3.85 0.03
CA THR A 142 1.79 4.43 -1.04
C THR A 142 1.19 5.76 -0.56
N THR A 143 0.32 6.41 -1.33
CA THR A 143 -0.32 7.67 -0.95
C THR A 143 -1.76 7.76 -1.47
N ASP A 144 -2.63 8.39 -0.68
CA ASP A 144 -3.96 8.80 -1.13
C ASP A 144 -3.98 10.19 -1.80
N GLY A 145 -2.80 10.76 -2.05
CA GLY A 145 -2.61 12.13 -2.55
C GLY A 145 -2.64 13.22 -1.48
N THR A 146 -2.96 12.88 -0.23
CA THR A 146 -2.96 13.83 0.90
C THR A 146 -2.02 13.42 2.03
N LYS A 147 -1.85 12.12 2.26
CA LYS A 147 -0.96 11.54 3.26
C LYS A 147 -0.23 10.33 2.68
N LEU A 148 0.87 9.95 3.32
CA LEU A 148 1.56 8.71 3.01
C LEU A 148 0.96 7.59 3.85
N ILE A 149 0.97 6.37 3.31
CA ILE A 149 0.47 5.17 3.95
C ILE A 149 1.58 4.13 3.92
N MET A 150 2.08 3.73 5.08
CA MET A 150 3.23 2.83 5.22
C MET A 150 2.84 1.53 5.91
N SER A 151 3.41 0.40 5.48
CA SER A 151 3.40 -0.88 6.18
C SER A 151 4.79 -1.21 6.74
N ASP A 152 4.83 -2.11 7.72
CA ASP A 152 6.05 -2.55 8.39
C ASP A 152 6.10 -4.08 8.61
N GLY A 153 5.27 -4.83 7.88
CA GLY A 153 5.09 -6.28 8.06
C GLY A 153 4.19 -6.67 9.24
N THR A 154 3.75 -5.73 10.08
CA THR A 154 2.76 -5.99 11.13
C THR A 154 1.34 -6.00 10.57
N ALA A 155 0.34 -5.90 11.45
CA ALA A 155 -1.06 -5.76 11.08
C ALA A 155 -1.54 -4.31 11.15
N ASN A 156 -0.63 -3.34 11.09
CA ASN A 156 -0.96 -1.92 11.07
C ASN A 156 -0.50 -1.29 9.77
N LEU A 157 -1.29 -0.33 9.29
CA LEU A 157 -0.85 0.70 8.37
C LEU A 157 -0.62 1.98 9.18
N TYR A 158 0.41 2.73 8.81
CA TYR A 158 0.79 3.98 9.43
C TYR A 158 0.52 5.13 8.46
N PHE A 159 -0.10 6.19 8.96
CA PHE A 159 -0.34 7.40 8.18
C PHE A 159 0.71 8.43 8.56
N LEU A 160 1.46 8.90 7.56
CA LEU A 160 2.52 9.89 7.76
C LEU A 160 2.13 11.21 7.07
N ASP A 161 2.48 12.31 7.72
CA ASP A 161 2.45 13.63 7.08
C ASP A 161 3.52 13.67 5.96
N PRO A 162 3.18 14.09 4.73
CA PRO A 162 4.09 14.03 3.59
C PRO A 162 5.18 15.11 3.60
N GLU A 163 5.12 16.08 4.52
CA GLU A 163 6.12 17.13 4.69
C GLU A 163 7.01 16.88 5.90
N THR A 164 6.47 16.39 7.02
CA THR A 164 7.26 16.14 8.23
C THR A 164 7.65 14.67 8.43
N PHE A 165 7.01 13.75 7.70
CA PHE A 165 7.13 12.29 7.87
C PHE A 165 6.75 11.78 9.27
N GLU A 166 6.16 12.62 10.10
CA GLU A 166 5.66 12.21 11.41
C GLU A 166 4.41 11.34 11.26
N VAL A 167 4.29 10.32 12.11
CA VAL A 167 3.10 9.47 12.16
C VAL A 167 1.93 10.29 12.72
N ILE A 168 0.96 10.58 11.87
CA ILE A 168 -0.28 11.32 12.19
C ILE A 168 -1.45 10.39 12.49
N GLY A 169 -1.29 9.08 12.26
CA GLY A 169 -2.31 8.09 12.58
C GLY A 169 -1.86 6.67 12.30
N GLN A 170 -2.67 5.71 12.73
CA GLN A 170 -2.46 4.29 12.44
C GLN A 170 -3.80 3.59 12.26
N LEU A 171 -3.81 2.52 11.48
CA LEU A 171 -4.98 1.72 11.17
C LEU A 171 -4.65 0.24 11.34
N ALA A 172 -5.35 -0.44 12.25
CA ALA A 172 -5.22 -1.88 12.41
C ALA A 172 -5.98 -2.62 11.31
N VAL A 173 -5.29 -3.43 10.52
CA VAL A 173 -5.85 -4.20 9.41
C VAL A 173 -6.35 -5.56 9.90
N ARG A 174 -7.57 -5.93 9.51
CA ARG A 174 -8.25 -7.15 9.95
C ARG A 174 -8.91 -7.89 8.79
N ASN A 175 -8.83 -9.21 8.82
CA ASN A 175 -9.66 -10.10 8.03
C ASN A 175 -10.75 -10.67 8.94
N GLY A 176 -11.96 -10.09 8.83
CA GLY A 176 -13.04 -10.33 9.79
C GLY A 176 -12.66 -9.83 11.18
N THR A 177 -12.44 -10.76 12.12
CA THR A 177 -12.02 -10.41 13.50
C THR A 177 -10.51 -10.54 13.72
N ALA A 178 -9.80 -11.26 12.86
CA ALA A 178 -8.39 -11.57 13.02
C ALA A 178 -7.49 -10.46 12.45
N PRO A 179 -6.41 -10.05 13.14
CA PRO A 179 -5.41 -9.15 12.56
C PRO A 179 -4.74 -9.80 11.34
N LEU A 180 -4.61 -9.04 10.24
CA LEU A 180 -3.88 -9.49 9.05
C LEU A 180 -2.44 -8.95 9.11
N LYS A 181 -1.47 -9.83 9.33
CA LYS A 181 -0.04 -9.50 9.38
C LYS A 181 0.62 -9.68 8.02
N MET A 182 1.92 -9.35 7.94
CA MET A 182 2.77 -9.51 6.76
C MET A 182 2.33 -8.63 5.59
N LEU A 183 1.75 -7.47 5.89
CA LEU A 183 1.48 -6.43 4.91
C LEU A 183 2.81 -5.92 4.39
N ASN A 184 3.03 -6.07 3.09
CA ASN A 184 4.29 -5.71 2.44
C ASN A 184 4.06 -4.53 1.49
N GLU A 185 4.41 -4.68 0.23
CA GLU A 185 4.21 -3.63 -0.78
C GLU A 185 2.73 -3.21 -0.89
N LEU A 186 2.51 -1.91 -1.08
CA LEU A 186 1.21 -1.26 -1.01
C LEU A 186 0.93 -0.44 -2.26
N GLU A 187 -0.32 -0.41 -2.68
CA GLU A 187 -0.79 0.55 -3.69
C GLU A 187 -2.18 1.10 -3.33
N TYR A 188 -2.37 2.41 -3.47
CA TYR A 188 -3.66 3.07 -3.23
C TYR A 188 -4.48 3.12 -4.52
N ILE A 189 -5.66 2.50 -4.50
CA ILE A 189 -6.52 2.39 -5.67
C ILE A 189 -7.96 2.73 -5.26
N ASN A 190 -8.48 3.83 -5.79
CA ASN A 190 -9.90 4.21 -5.69
C ASN A 190 -10.50 4.19 -4.27
N GLY A 191 -9.75 4.66 -3.26
CA GLY A 191 -10.24 4.69 -1.86
C GLY A 191 -9.83 3.51 -0.99
N GLU A 192 -9.12 2.53 -1.56
CA GLU A 192 -8.68 1.33 -0.85
C GLU A 192 -7.16 1.17 -0.97
N VAL A 193 -6.57 0.45 -0.01
CA VAL A 193 -5.16 0.05 -0.06
C VAL A 193 -5.07 -1.41 -0.45
N TYR A 194 -4.35 -1.67 -1.53
CA TYR A 194 -4.02 -2.99 -2.03
C TYR A 194 -2.68 -3.35 -1.41
N ALA A 195 -2.61 -4.46 -0.67
CA ALA A 195 -1.40 -4.85 0.04
C ALA A 195 -0.99 -6.26 -0.36
N ASN A 196 0.23 -6.45 -0.85
CA ASN A 196 0.82 -7.78 -0.91
C ASN A 196 0.89 -8.36 0.51
N VAL A 197 0.51 -9.63 0.66
CA VAL A 197 0.73 -10.37 1.91
C VAL A 197 1.94 -11.27 1.71
N TRP A 198 3.06 -10.92 2.35
CA TRP A 198 4.34 -11.58 2.15
C TRP A 198 4.27 -13.09 2.39
N GLN A 199 5.01 -13.86 1.60
CA GLN A 199 5.00 -15.34 1.55
C GLN A 199 3.66 -15.95 1.07
N THR A 200 2.81 -15.17 0.42
CA THR A 200 1.59 -15.66 -0.24
C THR A 200 1.49 -15.16 -1.68
N ASN A 201 0.62 -15.77 -2.47
CA ASN A 201 0.25 -15.28 -3.80
C ASN A 201 -1.01 -14.40 -3.75
N LYS A 202 -1.22 -13.66 -2.65
CA LYS A 202 -2.46 -12.89 -2.44
C LYS A 202 -2.18 -11.42 -2.20
N ILE A 203 -3.12 -10.61 -2.67
CA ILE A 203 -3.22 -9.18 -2.36
C ILE A 203 -4.52 -8.98 -1.57
N ALA A 204 -4.42 -8.31 -0.43
CA ALA A 204 -5.57 -7.87 0.34
C ALA A 204 -6.02 -6.50 -0.14
N ILE A 205 -7.33 -6.32 -0.31
CA ILE A 205 -7.95 -5.01 -0.56
C ILE A 205 -8.49 -4.52 0.79
N VAL A 206 -7.95 -3.41 1.28
CA VAL A 206 -8.20 -2.88 2.62
C VAL A 206 -8.95 -1.56 2.52
N ASN A 207 -10.11 -1.49 3.16
CA ASN A 207 -10.82 -0.23 3.34
C ASN A 207 -10.10 0.63 4.39
N ILE A 208 -9.67 1.84 4.01
CA ILE A 208 -8.81 2.65 4.87
C ILE A 208 -9.55 3.29 6.05
N ASP A 209 -10.88 3.44 5.94
CA ASP A 209 -11.69 4.06 6.99
C ASP A 209 -11.91 3.10 8.18
N THR A 210 -11.91 1.79 7.91
CA THR A 210 -12.27 0.76 8.89
C THR A 210 -11.13 -0.20 9.21
N GLY A 211 -10.14 -0.34 8.32
CA GLY A 211 -9.09 -1.35 8.41
C GLY A 211 -9.57 -2.75 8.04
N GLN A 212 -10.80 -2.91 7.57
CA GLN A 212 -11.31 -4.22 7.18
C GLN A 212 -10.85 -4.59 5.77
N VAL A 213 -10.46 -5.85 5.62
CA VAL A 213 -10.24 -6.45 4.31
C VAL A 213 -11.59 -6.65 3.63
N THR A 214 -11.84 -5.89 2.57
CA THR A 214 -13.07 -5.90 1.76
C THR A 214 -12.95 -6.84 0.56
N GLY A 215 -11.72 -7.22 0.19
CA GLY A 215 -11.50 -8.18 -0.88
C GLY A 215 -10.15 -8.87 -0.83
N TRP A 216 -10.07 -9.97 -1.57
CA TRP A 216 -8.86 -10.75 -1.77
C TRP A 216 -8.64 -10.98 -3.25
N ILE A 217 -7.43 -10.71 -3.73
CA ILE A 217 -7.02 -11.07 -5.08
C ILE A 217 -6.09 -12.27 -4.96
N ASP A 218 -6.51 -13.40 -5.52
CA ASP A 218 -5.71 -14.63 -5.57
C ASP A 218 -4.97 -14.70 -6.91
N LEU A 219 -3.65 -14.51 -6.83
CA LEU A 219 -2.72 -14.56 -7.96
C LEU A 219 -1.95 -15.89 -8.00
N THR A 220 -2.48 -16.95 -7.38
CA THR A 220 -1.88 -18.28 -7.48
C THR A 220 -1.73 -18.67 -8.95
N ASP A 221 -0.57 -19.26 -9.28
CA ASP A 221 -0.16 -19.67 -10.62
C ASP A 221 0.10 -18.55 -11.65
N ILE A 222 0.10 -17.27 -11.25
CA ILE A 222 0.40 -16.16 -12.19
C ILE A 222 1.83 -16.24 -12.74
N TYR A 223 2.75 -16.73 -11.91
CA TYR A 223 4.15 -16.84 -12.25
C TYR A 223 4.70 -18.16 -11.72
N ASN A 224 5.27 -18.95 -12.61
CA ASN A 224 5.96 -20.18 -12.26
C ASN A 224 7.43 -20.02 -12.63
N PRO A 225 8.34 -19.77 -11.66
CA PRO A 225 9.75 -19.64 -11.98
C PRO A 225 10.29 -20.98 -12.49
N GLU A 226 10.91 -21.00 -13.67
CA GLU A 226 11.57 -22.21 -14.20
C GLU A 226 12.61 -22.78 -13.22
N THR A 227 13.22 -21.91 -12.40
CA THR A 227 14.12 -22.24 -11.29
C THR A 227 14.04 -21.16 -10.20
N GLY A 228 13.15 -21.29 -9.21
CA GLY A 228 12.91 -20.24 -8.20
C GLY A 228 13.55 -20.50 -6.83
N SER A 229 14.19 -19.48 -6.26
CA SER A 229 14.44 -19.40 -4.81
C SER A 229 13.10 -19.20 -4.08
N PRO A 230 12.92 -19.72 -2.84
CA PRO A 230 11.76 -19.38 -2.01
C PRO A 230 11.58 -17.89 -1.73
N GLU A 231 12.59 -17.07 -1.99
CA GLU A 231 12.54 -15.61 -1.85
C GLU A 231 11.96 -14.88 -3.06
N ASN A 232 11.80 -15.58 -4.20
CA ASN A 232 11.27 -15.02 -5.45
C ASN A 232 9.74 -14.96 -5.44
N VAL A 233 9.19 -14.27 -4.44
CA VAL A 233 7.75 -14.21 -4.16
C VAL A 233 7.08 -13.02 -4.86
N LEU A 234 5.75 -13.10 -5.01
CA LEU A 234 4.90 -11.97 -5.39
C LEU A 234 5.18 -10.75 -4.49
N ASN A 235 5.52 -9.62 -5.11
CA ASN A 235 5.72 -8.34 -4.44
C ASN A 235 5.86 -7.20 -5.48
N GLY A 236 5.08 -6.14 -5.31
CA GLY A 236 5.03 -5.01 -6.25
C GLY A 236 3.66 -4.92 -6.93
N ILE A 237 2.94 -3.84 -6.67
CA ILE A 237 1.64 -3.51 -7.22
C ILE A 237 1.74 -2.06 -7.70
N ALA A 238 1.38 -1.81 -8.95
CA ALA A 238 1.30 -0.45 -9.47
C ALA A 238 -0.05 -0.21 -10.13
N TYR A 239 -0.59 1.00 -9.96
CA TYR A 239 -1.85 1.42 -10.57
C TYR A 239 -1.64 2.66 -11.44
N ASP A 240 -1.95 2.53 -12.72
CA ASP A 240 -2.06 3.67 -13.61
C ASP A 240 -3.49 4.21 -13.57
N ALA A 241 -3.69 5.28 -12.81
CA ALA A 241 -4.99 5.92 -12.65
C ALA A 241 -5.54 6.56 -13.94
N GLU A 242 -4.67 6.95 -14.90
CA GLU A 242 -5.12 7.56 -16.15
C GLU A 242 -5.76 6.53 -17.08
N SER A 243 -5.22 5.32 -17.10
CA SER A 243 -5.68 4.25 -18.00
C SER A 243 -6.40 3.09 -17.30
N ASP A 244 -6.60 3.20 -15.98
CA ASP A 244 -7.26 2.22 -15.11
C ASP A 244 -6.66 0.82 -15.27
N LYS A 245 -5.33 0.73 -15.10
CA LYS A 245 -4.57 -0.51 -15.24
C LYS A 245 -3.85 -0.88 -13.96
N ILE A 246 -3.97 -2.13 -13.57
CA ILE A 246 -3.25 -2.71 -12.45
C ILE A 246 -2.11 -3.56 -12.99
N PHE A 247 -0.93 -3.38 -12.43
CA PHE A 247 0.27 -4.12 -12.75
C PHE A 247 0.80 -4.81 -11.50
N VAL A 248 1.30 -6.03 -11.68
CA VAL A 248 1.88 -6.83 -10.60
C VAL A 248 3.16 -7.52 -11.08
N THR A 249 4.11 -7.67 -10.18
CA THR A 249 5.36 -8.40 -10.42
C THR A 249 5.79 -9.13 -9.14
N GLY A 250 7.02 -9.62 -9.11
CA GLY A 250 7.60 -10.19 -7.91
C GLY A 250 9.11 -10.08 -7.88
N LYS A 251 9.66 -10.47 -6.74
CA LYS A 251 11.09 -10.45 -6.49
C LYS A 251 11.76 -11.41 -7.47
N ARG A 252 12.64 -10.87 -8.33
CA ARG A 252 13.38 -11.61 -9.37
C ARG A 252 12.46 -12.33 -10.36
N TRP A 253 11.26 -11.80 -10.59
CA TRP A 253 10.41 -12.28 -11.68
C TRP A 253 10.94 -11.77 -13.01
N SER A 254 10.92 -12.58 -14.06
CA SER A 254 11.28 -12.14 -15.42
C SER A 254 10.14 -11.43 -16.14
N GLN A 255 8.96 -11.38 -15.53
CA GLN A 255 7.75 -10.80 -16.09
C GLN A 255 7.06 -9.87 -15.09
N LEU A 256 6.55 -8.75 -15.61
CA LEU A 256 5.56 -7.88 -14.99
C LEU A 256 4.24 -8.07 -15.76
N PHE A 257 3.13 -8.20 -15.04
CA PHE A 257 1.82 -8.52 -15.62
C PHE A 257 0.87 -7.36 -15.46
N GLN A 258 0.23 -6.94 -16.56
CA GLN A 258 -1.00 -6.16 -16.47
C GLN A 258 -2.16 -7.14 -16.25
N ILE A 259 -2.95 -6.91 -15.20
CA ILE A 259 -4.08 -7.77 -14.85
C ILE A 259 -5.42 -7.04 -14.87
N LYS A 260 -6.48 -7.81 -15.09
CA LYS A 260 -7.86 -7.42 -14.77
C LYS A 260 -8.40 -8.33 -13.70
N LEU A 261 -9.06 -7.74 -12.70
CA LEU A 261 -9.71 -8.49 -11.64
C LEU A 261 -11.02 -9.10 -12.12
N ILE A 262 -11.24 -10.36 -11.78
CA ILE A 262 -12.47 -11.10 -12.08
C ILE A 262 -13.06 -11.57 -10.76
N ALA A 263 -14.25 -11.10 -10.42
CA ALA A 263 -14.93 -11.52 -9.20
C ALA A 263 -15.24 -13.02 -9.22
N THR A 264 -14.96 -13.68 -8.11
CA THR A 264 -15.29 -15.06 -7.78
C THR A 264 -16.23 -15.02 -6.58
N GLY A 265 -17.35 -15.73 -6.65
CA GLY A 265 -18.55 -15.48 -5.81
C GLY A 265 -18.39 -15.60 -4.29
#